data_AF-A0A933M8B6-F1
#
_entry.id   AF-A0A933M8B6-F1
#
_cell.length_a   1.000
_cell.length_b   1.000
_cell.length_c   1.000
_cell.angle_alpha   90.00
_cell.angle_beta   90.00
_cell.angle_gamma   90.00
#
_symmetry.space_group_name_H-M   'P 1'
#
loop_
_entity.id
_entity.type
_entity.pdbx_description
1 polymer ?
#
loop_
_entity_poly.entity_id
_entity_poly.type
_entity_poly.pdbx_seq_one_letter_code
_entity_poly.pdbx_strand_id
1 'polypeptide(L)'
;MQAVNTVQTEAPRKRVEIPTEHPHVVRVETEFGNKLYLRGSRIQIWLLAQFYRQGDSAEDIIKTYPHLNPAAVYDGLSYFLDHKEEIVQEIIENRADVVLAKMDAHLDERGFVVFKSTTAHESTT
;
A
#
# COMPACT_ATOMS: atom_id res chain seq x y z
N MET A 1 22.93 2.08 38.66
CA MET A 1 21.48 1.98 38.39
C MET A 1 21.19 2.90 37.21
N GLN A 2 21.05 2.36 36.01
CA GLN A 2 20.66 3.15 34.83
C GLN A 2 19.19 2.91 34.53
N ALA A 3 18.44 4.00 34.44
CA ALA A 3 17.02 4.00 34.14
C ALA A 3 16.82 3.50 32.70
N VAL A 4 16.12 2.38 32.57
CA VAL A 4 15.65 1.85 31.29
C VAL A 4 14.52 2.76 30.84
N ASN A 5 14.73 3.50 29.74
CA ASN A 5 13.68 4.30 29.12
C ASN A 5 12.62 3.36 28.54
N THR A 6 11.47 3.30 29.20
CA THR A 6 10.26 2.62 28.74
C THR A 6 9.75 3.32 27.48
N VAL A 7 9.85 2.65 26.33
CA VAL A 7 9.12 3.03 25.12
C VAL A 7 7.63 2.85 25.44
N GLN A 8 6.90 3.95 25.53
CA GLN A 8 5.46 3.96 25.70
C GLN A 8 4.83 3.49 24.39
N THR A 9 4.25 2.28 24.40
CA THR A 9 3.52 1.72 23.26
C THR A 9 2.15 2.42 23.17
N GLU A 10 2.05 3.50 22.42
CA GLU A 10 0.77 4.13 22.09
C GLU A 10 -0.14 3.12 21.36
N ALA A 11 -1.40 3.02 21.79
CA ALA A 11 -2.40 2.16 21.15
C ALA A 11 -2.52 2.49 19.64
N PRO A 12 -2.76 1.50 18.76
CA PRO A 12 -2.78 1.73 17.31
C PRO A 12 -3.80 2.82 16.98
N ARG A 13 -3.33 3.93 16.36
CA ARG A 13 -4.19 5.02 15.90
C ARG A 13 -5.29 4.43 15.02
N LYS A 14 -6.54 4.60 15.42
CA LYS A 14 -7.70 4.12 14.66
C LYS A 14 -7.64 4.74 13.27
N ARG A 15 -7.49 3.90 12.24
CA ARG A 15 -7.49 4.30 10.83
C ARG A 15 -8.80 5.02 10.51
N VAL A 16 -8.73 6.26 10.03
CA VAL A 16 -9.91 7.01 9.59
C VAL A 16 -10.19 6.60 8.14
N GLU A 17 -11.36 6.00 7.92
CA GLU A 17 -11.82 5.56 6.60
C GLU A 17 -12.84 6.57 6.06
N ILE A 18 -12.58 7.08 4.86
CA ILE A 18 -13.46 7.97 4.11
C ILE A 18 -14.18 7.11 3.06
N PRO A 19 -15.52 6.96 3.11
CA PRO A 19 -16.27 6.22 2.11
C PRO A 19 -16.14 6.83 0.71
N THR A 20 -16.29 6.00 -0.31
CA THR A 20 -16.41 6.42 -1.71
C THR A 20 -17.83 6.14 -2.23
N GLU A 21 -18.09 6.47 -3.49
CA GLU A 21 -19.29 6.09 -4.23
C GLU A 21 -19.46 4.57 -4.38
N HIS A 22 -18.39 3.80 -4.21
CA HIS A 22 -18.41 2.34 -4.13
C HIS A 22 -18.50 1.89 -2.66
N PRO A 23 -19.57 1.19 -2.25
CA PRO A 23 -19.83 0.84 -0.85
C PRO A 23 -18.74 0.02 -0.17
N HIS A 24 -17.87 -0.68 -0.89
CA HIS A 24 -16.79 -1.49 -0.34
C HIS A 24 -15.41 -0.90 -0.56
N VAL A 25 -15.30 0.30 -1.13
CA VAL A 25 -14.04 1.00 -1.31
C VAL A 25 -13.96 2.18 -0.33
N VAL A 26 -12.86 2.24 0.40
CA VAL A 26 -12.58 3.29 1.39
C VAL A 26 -11.24 3.95 1.12
N ARG A 27 -11.21 5.28 1.17
CA ARG A 27 -9.99 6.07 1.11
C ARG A 27 -9.46 6.25 2.53
N VAL A 28 -8.17 6.04 2.70
CA VAL A 28 -7.50 6.16 3.98
C VAL A 28 -6.28 7.05 3.84
N GLU A 29 -6.21 8.05 4.71
CA GLU A 29 -5.04 8.91 4.84
C GLU A 29 -3.92 8.16 5.59
N THR A 30 -2.75 8.11 4.97
CA THR A 30 -1.54 7.50 5.53
C THR A 30 -0.37 8.48 5.43
N GLU A 31 0.73 8.20 6.12
CA GLU A 31 1.98 8.97 6.00
C GLU A 31 2.51 8.99 4.55
N PHE A 32 2.10 8.00 3.75
CA PHE A 32 2.45 7.86 2.33
C PHE A 32 1.36 8.39 1.39
N GLY A 33 0.47 9.23 1.91
CA GLY A 33 -0.65 9.84 1.17
C GLY A 33 -1.97 9.08 1.31
N ASN A 34 -2.95 9.50 0.52
CA ASN A 34 -4.26 8.87 0.46
C ASN A 34 -4.14 7.57 -0.35
N LYS A 35 -4.64 6.47 0.22
CA LYS A 35 -4.63 5.17 -0.42
C LYS A 35 -6.02 4.54 -0.36
N LEU A 36 -6.42 3.90 -1.44
CA LEU A 36 -7.71 3.22 -1.55
C LEU A 36 -7.59 1.77 -1.11
N TYR A 37 -8.48 1.36 -0.21
CA TYR A 37 -8.53 0.01 0.35
C TYR A 37 -9.89 -0.62 0.14
N LEU A 38 -9.88 -1.94 0.05
CA LEU A 38 -11.09 -2.73 0.17
C LEU A 38 -11.54 -2.78 1.63
N ARG A 39 -12.78 -2.38 1.91
CA ARG A 39 -13.33 -2.30 3.26
C ARG A 39 -13.24 -3.65 3.97
N GLY A 40 -12.73 -3.62 5.20
CA GLY A 40 -12.53 -4.82 6.02
C GLY A 40 -11.31 -5.66 5.60
N SER A 41 -10.50 -5.17 4.68
CA SER A 41 -9.25 -5.80 4.25
C SER A 41 -8.10 -4.79 4.26
N ARG A 42 -6.87 -5.30 4.25
CA ARG A 42 -5.66 -4.49 4.01
C ARG A 42 -5.25 -4.48 2.54
N ILE A 43 -6.03 -5.10 1.67
CA ILE A 43 -5.79 -5.11 0.22
C ILE A 43 -6.18 -3.75 -0.36
N GLN A 44 -5.27 -3.16 -1.12
CA GLN A 44 -5.46 -1.91 -1.82
C GLN A 44 -6.12 -2.13 -3.18
N ILE A 45 -6.86 -1.14 -3.67
CA ILE A 45 -7.59 -1.24 -4.95
C ILE A 45 -6.63 -1.36 -6.14
N TRP A 46 -5.48 -0.69 -6.11
CA TRP A 46 -4.47 -0.83 -7.16
C TRP A 46 -3.95 -2.27 -7.31
N LEU A 47 -3.88 -3.04 -6.22
CA LEU A 47 -3.43 -4.43 -6.27
C LEU A 47 -4.48 -5.32 -6.95
N LEU A 48 -5.76 -5.13 -6.62
CA LEU A 48 -6.89 -5.78 -7.31
C LEU A 48 -6.88 -5.48 -8.81
N ALA A 49 -6.72 -4.20 -9.16
CA ALA A 49 -6.62 -3.75 -10.54
C ALA A 49 -5.41 -4.35 -11.26
N GLN A 50 -4.28 -4.51 -10.57
CA GLN A 50 -3.09 -5.12 -11.15
C GLN A 50 -3.31 -6.59 -11.51
N PHE A 51 -3.92 -7.39 -10.63
CA PHE A 51 -4.30 -8.78 -10.95
C PHE A 51 -5.25 -8.85 -12.15
N TYR A 52 -6.30 -8.02 -12.14
CA TYR A 52 -7.25 -7.95 -13.24
C TYR A 52 -6.58 -7.60 -14.58
N ARG A 53 -5.61 -6.66 -14.57
CA ARG A 53 -4.83 -6.30 -15.76
C ARG A 53 -3.87 -7.40 -16.22
N GLN A 54 -3.46 -8.30 -15.33
CA GLN A 54 -2.63 -9.47 -15.65
C GLN A 54 -3.45 -10.63 -16.22
N GLY A 55 -4.78 -10.52 -16.23
CA GLY A 55 -5.69 -11.50 -16.83
C GLY A 55 -6.47 -12.32 -15.80
N ASP A 56 -6.29 -12.08 -14.51
CA ASP A 56 -7.06 -12.75 -13.47
C ASP A 56 -8.51 -12.26 -13.48
N SER A 57 -9.46 -13.19 -13.43
CA SER A 57 -10.87 -12.86 -13.23
C SER A 57 -11.15 -12.46 -11.77
N ALA A 58 -12.31 -11.86 -11.51
CA ALA A 58 -12.74 -11.57 -10.13
C ALA A 58 -12.81 -12.87 -9.31
N GLU A 59 -13.24 -13.96 -9.93
CA GLU A 59 -13.36 -15.30 -9.37
C GLU A 59 -11.98 -15.88 -9.03
N ASP A 60 -10.97 -15.67 -9.88
CA ASP A 60 -9.59 -16.09 -9.62
C ASP A 60 -8.99 -15.34 -8.43
N ILE A 61 -9.27 -14.04 -8.34
CA ILE A 61 -8.87 -13.21 -7.20
C ILE A 61 -9.54 -13.70 -5.91
N ILE A 62 -10.85 -13.97 -5.94
CA ILE A 62 -11.59 -14.50 -4.78
C ILE A 62 -11.03 -15.86 -4.36
N LYS A 63 -10.71 -16.73 -5.32
CA LYS A 63 -10.10 -18.04 -5.05
C LYS A 63 -8.72 -17.91 -4.41
N THR A 64 -7.94 -16.93 -4.86
CA THR A 64 -6.61 -16.62 -4.30
C THR A 64 -6.72 -16.03 -2.89
N TYR A 65 -7.75 -15.22 -2.64
CA TYR A 65 -8.01 -14.58 -1.36
C TYR A 65 -9.39 -14.97 -0.80
N PRO A 66 -9.57 -16.21 -0.31
CA PRO A 66 -10.88 -16.73 0.08
C PRO A 66 -11.50 -16.04 1.30
N HIS A 67 -10.73 -15.22 2.02
CA HIS A 67 -11.20 -14.43 3.15
C HIS A 67 -11.79 -13.08 2.71
N LEU A 68 -11.64 -12.68 1.45
CA LEU A 68 -12.27 -11.46 0.94
C LEU A 68 -13.75 -11.71 0.71
N ASN A 69 -14.55 -10.69 1.00
CA ASN A 69 -15.94 -10.68 0.59
C ASN A 69 -16.02 -10.59 -0.94
N PRO A 70 -16.68 -11.53 -1.64
CA PRO A 70 -16.84 -11.49 -3.09
C PRO A 70 -17.45 -10.17 -3.58
N ALA A 71 -18.49 -9.67 -2.91
CA ALA A 71 -19.14 -8.42 -3.27
C ALA A 71 -18.16 -7.23 -3.21
N ALA A 72 -17.24 -7.25 -2.24
CA ALA A 72 -16.21 -6.24 -2.13
C ALA A 72 -15.20 -6.33 -3.29
N VAL A 73 -14.82 -7.54 -3.72
CA VAL A 73 -13.92 -7.73 -4.89
C VAL A 73 -14.56 -7.17 -6.16
N TYR A 74 -15.81 -7.53 -6.45
CA TYR A 74 -16.50 -6.98 -7.64
C TYR A 74 -16.65 -5.47 -7.57
N ASP A 75 -17.02 -4.92 -6.41
CA ASP A 75 -17.19 -3.48 -6.22
C ASP A 75 -15.85 -2.73 -6.35
N GLY A 76 -14.76 -3.29 -5.82
CA GLY A 76 -13.41 -2.75 -6.00
C GLY A 76 -12.93 -2.78 -7.46
N LEU A 77 -13.27 -3.82 -8.22
CA LEU A 77 -13.01 -3.87 -9.66
C LEU A 77 -13.89 -2.88 -10.43
N SER A 78 -15.15 -2.70 -10.02
CA SER A 78 -16.02 -1.66 -10.59
C SER A 78 -15.42 -0.27 -10.37
N TYR A 79 -14.97 0.04 -9.15
CA TYR A 79 -14.26 1.29 -8.83
C TYR A 79 -13.07 1.51 -9.76
N PHE A 80 -12.25 0.46 -9.96
CA PHE A 80 -11.13 0.53 -10.89
C PHE A 80 -11.57 0.85 -12.31
N LEU A 81 -12.63 0.22 -12.81
CA LEU A 81 -13.11 0.44 -14.17
C LEU A 81 -13.64 1.86 -14.38
N ASP A 82 -14.23 2.46 -13.35
CA ASP A 82 -14.72 3.84 -13.35
C ASP A 82 -13.58 4.87 -13.15
N HIS A 83 -12.53 4.52 -12.39
CA HIS A 83 -11.39 5.38 -12.02
C HIS A 83 -10.04 4.86 -12.53
N LYS A 84 -10.01 4.41 -13.79
CA LYS A 84 -8.81 3.75 -14.36
C LYS A 84 -7.54 4.57 -14.25
N GLU A 85 -7.61 5.87 -14.51
CA GLU A 85 -6.44 6.76 -14.51
C GLU A 85 -5.81 6.88 -13.12
N GLU A 86 -6.62 7.16 -12.08
CA GLU A 86 -6.18 7.24 -10.69
C GLU A 86 -5.50 5.93 -10.26
N ILE A 87 -6.15 4.81 -10.54
CA ILE A 87 -5.63 3.51 -10.09
C ILE A 87 -4.41 3.07 -10.90
N VAL A 88 -4.35 3.33 -12.21
CA VAL A 88 -3.15 3.04 -13.01
C VAL A 88 -1.96 3.88 -12.52
N GLN A 89 -2.20 5.12 -12.11
CA GLN A 89 -1.17 5.95 -11.49
C GLN A 89 -0.70 5.34 -10.15
N GLU A 90 -1.62 4.89 -9.29
CA GLU A 90 -1.24 4.15 -8.08
C GLU A 90 -0.43 2.88 -8.38
N ILE A 91 -0.77 2.12 -9.42
CA ILE A 91 0.00 0.94 -9.85
C ILE A 91 1.44 1.34 -10.20
N ILE A 92 1.64 2.44 -10.92
CA ILE A 92 2.98 2.92 -11.29
C ILE A 92 3.77 3.35 -10.06
N GLU A 93 3.15 4.11 -9.16
CA GLU A 93 3.78 4.60 -7.93
C GLU A 93 4.21 3.48 -6.98
N ASN A 94 3.49 2.36 -6.99
CA ASN A 94 3.79 1.19 -6.15
C ASN A 94 4.74 0.18 -6.81
N ARG A 95 5.28 0.45 -8.01
CA ARG A 95 6.31 -0.42 -8.60
C ARG A 95 7.59 -0.35 -7.80
N ALA A 96 8.27 -1.49 -7.67
CA ALA A 96 9.48 -1.61 -6.85
C ALA A 96 10.58 -0.62 -7.27
N ASP A 97 10.83 -0.48 -8.57
CA ASP A 97 11.81 0.47 -9.12
C ASP A 97 11.49 1.93 -8.75
N VAL A 98 10.22 2.32 -8.87
CA VAL A 98 9.75 3.68 -8.53
C VAL A 98 9.87 3.94 -7.03
N VAL A 99 9.46 2.98 -6.20
CA VAL A 99 9.54 3.08 -4.74
C VAL A 99 11.00 3.18 -4.28
N LEU A 100 11.88 2.32 -4.79
CA LEU A 100 13.30 2.33 -4.45
C LEU A 100 13.97 3.65 -4.84
N ALA A 101 13.69 4.15 -6.05
CA ALA A 101 14.19 5.46 -6.48
C ALA A 101 13.72 6.60 -5.57
N LYS A 102 12.46 6.59 -5.14
CA LYS A 102 11.90 7.58 -4.20
C LYS A 102 12.56 7.53 -2.83
N MET A 103 12.99 6.35 -2.39
CA MET A 103 13.64 6.13 -1.10
C MET A 103 15.17 6.29 -1.14
N ASP A 104 15.72 6.76 -2.26
CA ASP A 104 17.17 6.79 -2.52
C ASP A 104 17.83 5.42 -2.20
N ALA A 105 17.15 4.37 -2.62
CA ALA A 105 17.51 2.98 -2.37
C ALA A 105 17.70 2.22 -3.68
N HIS A 106 18.43 1.12 -3.60
CA HIS A 106 18.60 0.18 -4.71
C HIS A 106 18.58 -1.25 -4.20
N LEU A 107 18.34 -2.20 -5.11
CA LEU A 107 18.52 -3.61 -4.82
C LEU A 107 19.99 -3.98 -5.06
N ASP A 108 20.64 -4.65 -4.09
CA ASP A 108 21.95 -5.26 -4.31
C ASP A 108 21.84 -6.56 -5.12
N GLU A 109 22.97 -7.10 -5.55
CA GLU A 109 23.05 -8.35 -6.33
C GLU A 109 22.48 -9.58 -5.62
N ARG A 110 22.24 -9.51 -4.30
CA ARG A 110 21.69 -10.57 -3.47
C ARG A 110 20.19 -10.41 -3.23
N GLY A 111 19.58 -9.33 -3.69
CA GLY A 111 18.16 -9.06 -3.50
C GLY A 111 17.81 -8.20 -2.28
N PHE A 112 18.80 -7.67 -1.55
CA PHE A 112 18.55 -6.82 -0.40
C PHE A 112 18.38 -5.35 -0.79
N VAL A 113 17.47 -4.65 -0.12
CA VAL A 113 17.29 -3.20 -0.29
C VAL A 113 18.39 -2.45 0.47
N VAL A 114 19.21 -1.71 -0.25
CA VAL A 114 20.28 -0.86 0.27
C VAL A 114 19.88 0.61 0.15
N PHE A 115 19.71 1.26 1.28
CA PHE A 115 19.45 2.70 1.37
C PHE A 115 20.78 3.46 1.31
N LYS A 116 20.84 4.59 0.58
CA LYS A 116 22.00 5.48 0.68
C LYS A 116 22.01 6.09 2.08
N SER A 117 22.97 5.68 2.91
CA SER A 117 23.17 6.26 4.23
C SER A 117 23.66 7.70 4.07
N THR A 118 22.87 8.67 4.52
CA THR A 118 23.33 10.05 4.69
C THR A 118 24.51 10.06 5.65
N THR A 119 25.71 10.27 5.12
CA THR A 119 26.91 10.45 5.92
C THR A 119 26.88 11.87 6.48
N ALA A 120 26.12 12.08 7.55
CA ALA A 120 26.12 13.32 8.31
C ALA A 120 26.83 13.08 9.65
N HIS A 121 28.16 13.01 9.60
CA HIS A 121 29.01 13.41 10.74
C HIS A 121 30.42 13.74 10.23
N GLU A 122 30.55 14.85 9.51
CA GLU A 122 31.84 15.57 9.54
C GLU A 122 31.98 16.16 10.93
N SER A 123 32.88 15.57 11.71
CA SER A 123 33.34 16.07 12.99
C SER A 123 33.93 17.47 12.80
N THR A 124 33.23 18.49 13.29
CA THR A 124 33.80 19.82 13.50
C THR A 124 35.02 19.68 14.42
N THR A 125 36.19 20.00 13.88
CA THR A 125 37.43 20.28 14.64
C THR A 125 37.46 21.76 14.98
#